data_AF-A0A0V0VYV0-F1
#
_entry.id   AF-A0A0V0VYV0-F1
#
_cell.length_a   1.000
_cell.length_b   1.000
_cell.length_c   1.000
_cell.angle_alpha   90.00
_cell.angle_beta   90.00
_cell.angle_gamma   90.00
#
_symmetry.space_group_name_H-M   'P 1'
#
loop_
_entity.id
_entity.type
_entity.pdbx_description
1 polymer ?
#
loop_
_entity_poly.entity_id
_entity_poly.type
_entity_poly.pdbx_seq_one_letter_code
_entity_poly.pdbx_strand_id
1 'polypeptide(L)'
;MASRMRRPNTNVYRSRLVYGAHSSSTNQPTTSRSSGVRRTVRNGKDLSGSEIIAALEDFLKSPVHPFCISNLDNSDVTFYVRKSEEGSAILSASRRATTSSGRKLIIETQSASPPCIELVDSDKEVLKQVLDSLFCAGTHHLNLGCFSQNTVIRNHREYMPVNRNSVMLAIATLLSEQGGLIHSIDLSNNRLRHLDYLANLVSFTRNVIALDLNENQVDSVDELRKLSGWKLSQLNVKQNPFYKDFKSESEYHRAMLSVFPQLTLLDGVPVVKEETVNFGLDVPTASAAQINWPPALGSFLVNDELKDLLIRFFMEYYSCFDSTETSQREKLLHAYTKTGDLIGCCMNGSLKMISEGEPDVFLLFTRSFILRRVTAQGLCIENDMINVRNVSEEELRSYTTTVQNALNAPPQVNQQIGQITAPSVSNNTSVNLGSQVAQSPVAMGELLSRETNLRLEWAMKCLEDNGWQYNDAKNAFLRLLEQGNVPPQAFRN
;
A
#
# COMPACT_ATOMS: atom_id res chain seq x y z
N MET A 1 -25.64 -24.48 -20.47
CA MET A 1 -25.67 -25.93 -20.80
C MET A 1 -24.35 -26.56 -20.38
N ALA A 2 -24.34 -27.84 -20.03
CA ALA A 2 -23.11 -28.61 -19.79
C ALA A 2 -22.85 -29.50 -21.01
N SER A 3 -21.66 -29.42 -21.59
CA SER A 3 -21.30 -30.10 -22.85
C SER A 3 -20.18 -31.13 -22.63
N ARG A 4 -20.06 -32.11 -23.53
CA ARG A 4 -19.10 -33.23 -23.45
C ARG A 4 -18.14 -33.24 -24.63
N MET A 5 -16.84 -33.38 -24.37
CA MET A 5 -15.80 -33.36 -25.41
C MET A 5 -14.74 -34.45 -25.18
N ARG A 6 -14.16 -34.98 -26.27
CA ARG A 6 -13.15 -36.05 -26.25
C ARG A 6 -11.73 -35.46 -26.18
N ARG A 7 -10.84 -36.02 -25.37
CA ARG A 7 -9.44 -35.55 -25.27
C ARG A 7 -8.69 -35.77 -26.61
N PRO A 8 -7.95 -34.78 -27.14
CA PRO A 8 -6.98 -35.00 -28.22
C PRO A 8 -5.78 -35.80 -27.71
N ASN A 9 -5.17 -36.63 -28.58
CA ASN A 9 -3.93 -37.34 -28.26
C ASN A 9 -2.75 -36.34 -28.20
N THR A 10 -2.35 -35.95 -26.98
CA THR A 10 -1.23 -35.02 -26.74
C THR A 10 -0.16 -35.68 -25.88
N ASN A 11 0.91 -36.15 -26.51
CA ASN A 11 1.97 -36.95 -25.89
C ASN A 11 3.30 -36.17 -25.75
N VAL A 12 3.23 -34.85 -25.50
CA VAL A 12 4.40 -33.95 -25.48
C VAL A 12 4.26 -32.92 -24.35
N TYR A 13 5.39 -32.61 -23.69
CA TYR A 13 5.58 -31.67 -22.56
C TYR A 13 5.14 -32.12 -21.15
N ARG A 14 6.01 -32.93 -20.52
CA ARG A 14 6.28 -32.84 -19.08
C ARG A 14 7.34 -31.75 -18.82
N SER A 15 7.09 -30.81 -17.92
CA SER A 15 8.12 -29.93 -17.34
C SER A 15 8.35 -30.26 -15.86
N ARG A 16 9.62 -30.40 -15.47
CA ARG A 16 10.04 -30.60 -14.07
C ARG A 16 10.37 -29.25 -13.43
N LEU A 17 9.85 -28.99 -12.24
CA LEU A 17 10.34 -27.94 -11.36
C LEU A 17 11.65 -28.40 -10.69
N VAL A 18 12.65 -27.52 -10.65
CA VAL A 18 13.87 -27.69 -9.85
C VAL A 18 14.08 -26.40 -9.05
N TYR A 19 14.04 -26.51 -7.72
CA TYR A 19 14.41 -25.43 -6.82
C TYR A 19 15.93 -25.35 -6.71
N GLY A 20 16.50 -24.17 -6.93
CA GLY A 20 17.92 -23.87 -6.72
C GLY A 20 18.09 -22.80 -5.65
N ALA A 21 18.67 -23.17 -4.50
CA ALA A 21 19.11 -22.20 -3.50
C ALA A 21 20.40 -21.51 -3.97
N HIS A 22 20.52 -20.19 -3.78
CA HIS A 22 21.79 -19.47 -3.91
C HIS A 22 21.97 -18.49 -2.75
N SER A 23 23.16 -18.50 -2.19
CA SER A 23 23.64 -17.54 -1.21
C SER A 23 24.04 -16.22 -1.89
N SER A 24 23.96 -15.11 -1.16
CA SER A 24 24.72 -13.90 -1.50
C SER A 24 25.12 -13.15 -0.23
N SER A 25 26.40 -12.81 -0.16
CA SER A 25 26.96 -11.85 0.79
C SER A 25 26.97 -10.47 0.14
N THR A 26 26.68 -9.41 0.89
CA THR A 26 27.14 -8.05 0.54
C THR A 26 27.10 -7.07 1.71
N ASN A 27 28.23 -6.37 1.86
CA ASN A 27 28.38 -4.95 2.21
C ASN A 27 27.68 -4.36 3.46
N GLN A 28 28.50 -4.01 4.47
CA GLN A 28 28.18 -2.97 5.44
C GLN A 28 28.41 -1.56 4.85
N PRO A 29 27.51 -0.59 5.03
CA PRO A 29 27.80 0.83 4.87
C PRO A 29 28.38 1.43 6.15
N THR A 30 29.44 2.23 6.03
CA THR A 30 30.03 2.98 7.14
C THR A 30 29.29 4.29 7.38
N THR A 31 28.66 4.45 8.55
CA THR A 31 28.04 5.71 9.00
C THR A 31 28.73 6.28 10.24
N SER A 32 28.74 7.61 10.35
CA SER A 32 29.53 8.36 11.33
C SER A 32 28.97 8.24 12.76
N ARG A 33 29.86 7.91 13.71
CA ARG A 33 29.51 7.56 15.09
C ARG A 33 29.68 8.73 16.08
N SER A 34 28.64 9.04 16.84
CA SER A 34 28.73 9.54 18.22
C SER A 34 27.47 9.07 18.98
N SER A 35 27.44 8.88 20.30
CA SER A 35 28.36 9.35 21.34
C SER A 35 28.55 8.30 22.45
N GLY A 36 29.49 7.37 22.24
CA GLY A 36 29.94 6.42 23.26
C GLY A 36 31.39 6.05 22.99
N VAL A 37 32.27 6.21 23.98
CA VAL A 37 33.70 5.96 23.81
C VAL A 37 34.03 4.54 24.25
N ARG A 38 34.40 3.66 23.31
CA ARG A 38 34.84 2.29 23.64
C ARG A 38 36.22 2.30 24.29
N ARG A 39 36.38 1.49 25.33
CA ARG A 39 37.62 1.19 26.02
C ARG A 39 37.87 -0.31 25.96
N THR A 40 39.11 -0.70 25.69
CA THR A 40 39.54 -2.10 25.62
C THR A 40 40.59 -2.33 26.70
N VAL A 41 40.30 -3.21 27.67
CA VAL A 41 41.26 -3.69 28.67
C VAL A 41 41.94 -4.93 28.11
N ARG A 42 43.25 -4.84 27.85
CA ARG A 42 44.02 -5.94 27.26
C ARG A 42 44.18 -7.11 28.20
N ASN A 43 43.99 -8.31 27.66
CA ASN A 43 44.05 -9.58 28.38
C ASN A 43 43.16 -9.61 29.65
N GLY A 44 42.09 -8.80 29.73
CA GLY A 44 41.30 -8.64 30.97
C GLY A 44 40.27 -9.72 31.26
N LYS A 45 40.12 -10.76 30.42
CA LYS A 45 39.04 -11.77 30.49
C LYS A 45 39.06 -12.63 31.77
N ASP A 46 40.18 -12.66 32.48
CA ASP A 46 40.35 -13.26 33.81
C ASP A 46 39.90 -12.36 34.97
N LEU A 47 39.62 -11.08 34.71
CA LEU A 47 39.10 -10.12 35.67
C LEU A 47 37.58 -9.99 35.54
N SER A 48 36.86 -9.93 36.67
CA SER A 48 35.45 -9.57 36.65
C SER A 48 35.26 -8.10 36.26
N GLY A 49 34.11 -7.77 35.64
CA GLY A 49 33.77 -6.38 35.33
C GLY A 49 33.78 -5.47 36.58
N SER A 50 33.40 -6.03 37.74
CA SER A 50 33.49 -5.39 39.05
C SER A 50 34.92 -5.06 39.49
N GLU A 51 35.89 -5.93 39.27
CA GLU A 51 37.31 -5.66 39.60
C GLU A 51 37.91 -4.60 38.68
N ILE A 52 37.54 -4.60 37.39
CA ILE A 52 37.94 -3.57 36.44
C ILE A 52 37.37 -2.20 36.87
N ILE A 53 36.09 -2.14 37.26
CA ILE A 53 35.45 -0.92 37.78
C ILE A 53 36.16 -0.45 39.05
N ALA A 54 36.31 -1.32 40.06
CA ALA A 54 36.90 -0.95 41.34
C ALA A 54 38.35 -0.42 41.20
N ALA A 55 39.16 -1.03 40.33
CA ALA A 55 40.52 -0.57 40.03
C ALA A 55 40.56 0.79 39.31
N LEU A 56 39.54 1.11 38.50
CA LEU A 56 39.40 2.41 37.85
C LEU A 56 38.90 3.49 38.82
N GLU A 57 37.91 3.18 39.64
CA GLU A 57 37.33 4.10 40.62
C GLU A 57 38.34 4.45 41.73
N ASP A 58 39.10 3.46 42.23
CA ASP A 58 40.19 3.73 43.18
C ASP A 58 41.28 4.61 42.57
N PHE A 59 41.63 4.41 41.30
CA PHE A 59 42.65 5.24 40.66
C PHE A 59 42.17 6.66 40.34
N LEU A 60 40.94 6.81 39.82
CA LEU A 60 40.39 8.09 39.37
C LEU A 60 39.80 8.93 40.50
N LYS A 61 39.49 8.30 41.66
CA LYS A 61 38.76 8.93 42.78
C LYS A 61 37.41 9.54 42.36
N SER A 62 36.82 8.97 41.31
CA SER A 62 35.52 9.32 40.75
C SER A 62 34.78 8.05 40.34
N PRO A 63 33.45 7.98 40.46
CA PRO A 63 32.68 6.84 39.97
C PRO A 63 32.84 6.68 38.46
N VAL A 64 32.80 5.42 38.00
CA VAL A 64 32.93 5.08 36.58
C VAL A 64 31.68 4.34 36.14
N HIS A 65 31.10 4.75 35.00
CA HIS A 65 29.81 4.24 34.53
C HIS A 65 29.96 3.51 33.19
N PRO A 66 30.62 2.33 33.16
CA PRO A 66 30.81 1.57 31.94
C PRO A 66 29.52 0.80 31.61
N PHE A 67 29.15 0.81 30.33
CA PHE A 67 28.04 0.02 29.80
C PHE A 67 28.52 -0.93 28.70
N CYS A 68 27.72 -1.97 28.43
CA CYS A 68 28.03 -3.04 27.47
C CYS A 68 29.43 -3.67 27.68
N ILE A 69 29.74 -4.06 28.92
CA ILE A 69 30.96 -4.83 29.24
C ILE A 69 30.86 -6.20 28.54
N SER A 70 31.85 -6.53 27.72
CA SER A 70 31.89 -7.74 26.88
C SER A 70 33.28 -8.32 26.81
N ASN A 71 33.39 -9.64 26.92
CA ASN A 71 34.64 -10.37 26.75
C ASN A 71 34.82 -10.73 25.26
N LEU A 72 36.00 -10.45 24.72
CA LEU A 72 36.37 -10.82 23.35
C LEU A 72 37.11 -12.17 23.33
N ASP A 73 37.16 -12.80 22.17
CA ASP A 73 37.84 -14.09 21.96
C ASP A 73 39.36 -14.01 22.18
N ASN A 74 39.95 -12.85 21.92
CA ASN A 74 41.37 -12.55 22.14
C ASN A 74 41.73 -12.25 23.61
N SER A 75 40.87 -12.61 24.56
CA SER A 75 41.00 -12.36 26.01
C SER A 75 40.96 -10.89 26.45
N ASP A 76 40.63 -9.96 25.56
CA ASP A 76 40.38 -8.57 25.95
C ASP A 76 38.96 -8.38 26.51
N VAL A 77 38.77 -7.37 27.37
CA VAL A 77 37.43 -6.93 27.83
C VAL A 77 37.15 -5.57 27.22
N THR A 78 35.97 -5.37 26.65
CA THR A 78 35.57 -4.05 26.11
C THR A 78 34.31 -3.54 26.74
N PHE A 79 34.30 -2.24 27.00
CA PHE A 79 33.16 -1.51 27.57
C PHE A 79 33.08 -0.12 26.95
N TYR A 80 31.98 0.58 27.18
CA TYR A 80 31.70 1.89 26.62
C TYR A 80 31.43 2.89 27.74
N VAL A 81 31.80 4.15 27.55
CA VAL A 81 31.49 5.23 28.51
C VAL A 81 30.86 6.44 27.83
N ARG A 82 30.04 7.16 28.61
CA ARG A 82 29.06 8.14 28.12
C ARG A 82 29.70 9.48 27.75
N LYS A 83 30.70 9.91 28.52
CA LYS A 83 31.36 11.21 28.38
C LYS A 83 32.74 11.08 27.74
N SER A 84 33.12 12.06 26.92
CA SER A 84 34.48 12.10 26.32
C SER A 84 35.53 12.34 27.39
N GLU A 85 35.19 13.13 28.40
CA GLU A 85 36.01 13.48 29.56
C GLU A 85 36.26 12.25 30.43
N GLU A 86 35.21 11.48 30.74
CA GLU A 86 35.27 10.20 31.46
C GLU A 86 36.10 9.17 30.67
N GLY A 87 35.86 9.06 29.36
CA GLY A 87 36.68 8.21 28.49
C GLY A 87 38.15 8.62 28.48
N SER A 88 38.45 9.92 28.50
CA SER A 88 39.83 10.44 28.55
C SER A 88 40.48 10.19 29.90
N ALA A 89 39.74 10.36 31.00
CA ALA A 89 40.18 10.03 32.35
C ALA A 89 40.53 8.53 32.47
N ILE A 90 39.64 7.64 32.02
CA ILE A 90 39.87 6.19 32.01
C ILE A 90 41.07 5.81 31.12
N LEU A 91 41.28 6.49 29.98
CA LEU A 91 42.48 6.26 29.17
C LEU A 91 43.75 6.70 29.90
N SER A 92 43.70 7.80 30.68
CA SER A 92 44.81 8.26 31.52
C SER A 92 45.15 7.30 32.67
N ALA A 93 44.25 6.38 33.01
CA ALA A 93 44.47 5.31 33.98
C ALA A 93 45.21 4.09 33.38
N SER A 94 45.41 4.04 32.07
CA SER A 94 46.16 2.97 31.39
C SER A 94 47.56 2.83 31.97
N ARG A 95 47.94 1.59 32.33
CA ARG A 95 49.19 1.19 33.01
C ARG A 95 49.40 1.81 34.41
N ARG A 96 48.36 2.41 35.00
CA ARG A 96 48.40 3.11 36.31
C ARG A 96 47.36 2.57 37.29
N ALA A 97 46.11 2.38 36.86
CA ALA A 97 45.10 1.64 37.62
C ALA A 97 45.57 0.20 37.86
N THR A 98 45.39 -0.26 39.10
CA THR A 98 45.91 -1.54 39.59
C THR A 98 44.79 -2.30 40.29
N THR A 99 44.62 -3.58 39.98
CA THR A 99 43.62 -4.46 40.61
C THR A 99 44.00 -4.82 42.04
N SER A 100 43.05 -5.38 42.80
CA SER A 100 43.27 -6.03 44.10
C SER A 100 44.41 -7.06 44.07
N SER A 101 44.60 -7.74 42.94
CA SER A 101 45.69 -8.70 42.69
C SER A 101 47.04 -8.06 42.30
N GLY A 102 47.17 -6.73 42.34
CA GLY A 102 48.40 -6.02 41.98
C GLY A 102 48.66 -5.90 40.47
N ARG A 103 47.73 -6.36 39.62
CA ARG A 103 47.86 -6.33 38.16
C ARG A 103 47.47 -4.97 37.61
N LYS A 104 48.32 -4.38 36.78
CA LYS A 104 48.04 -3.09 36.11
C LYS A 104 47.13 -3.28 34.90
N LEU A 105 46.09 -2.46 34.80
CA LEU A 105 45.19 -2.44 33.63
C LEU A 105 45.90 -1.81 32.43
N ILE A 106 45.83 -2.44 31.26
CA ILE A 106 46.31 -1.88 29.99
C ILE A 106 45.07 -1.51 29.17
N ILE A 107 44.84 -0.22 28.96
CA ILE A 107 43.61 0.32 28.37
C ILE A 107 43.93 0.98 27.03
N GLU A 108 43.19 0.59 25.99
CA GLU A 108 43.28 1.11 24.63
C GLU A 108 41.96 1.74 24.17
N THR A 109 42.04 2.59 23.14
CA THR A 109 40.88 3.19 22.46
C THR A 109 40.65 2.51 21.11
N GLN A 110 39.40 2.15 20.80
CA GLN A 110 38.97 1.76 19.46
C GLN A 110 37.65 2.45 19.12
N SER A 111 37.48 2.94 17.88
CA SER A 111 36.25 3.60 17.46
C SER A 111 35.18 2.59 17.01
N ALA A 112 34.39 2.06 17.95
CA ALA A 112 33.31 1.10 17.68
C ALA A 112 31.93 1.56 18.21
N SER A 113 30.85 1.08 17.59
CA SER A 113 29.48 1.18 18.17
C SER A 113 29.29 0.06 19.19
N PRO A 114 28.53 0.30 20.28
CA PRO A 114 28.01 -0.78 21.11
C PRO A 114 27.20 -1.78 20.27
N PRO A 115 27.36 -3.10 20.48
CA PRO A 115 26.44 -4.10 19.94
C PRO A 115 25.06 -3.97 20.61
N CYS A 116 24.00 -4.42 19.91
CA CYS A 116 22.65 -4.43 20.45
C CYS A 116 22.48 -5.62 21.42
N ILE A 117 22.75 -5.39 22.71
CA ILE A 117 22.58 -6.37 23.79
C ILE A 117 21.19 -6.18 24.41
N GLU A 118 20.43 -7.25 24.59
CA GLU A 118 19.13 -7.23 25.27
C GLU A 118 19.27 -6.73 26.73
N LEU A 119 18.23 -6.07 27.25
CA LEU A 119 18.19 -5.71 28.67
C LEU A 119 17.94 -6.94 29.53
N VAL A 120 18.51 -6.96 30.74
CA VAL A 120 18.20 -7.98 31.75
C VAL A 120 16.81 -7.75 32.34
N ASP A 121 16.18 -8.79 32.86
CA ASP A 121 14.79 -8.71 33.29
C ASP A 121 14.59 -7.71 34.46
N SER A 122 15.56 -7.57 35.37
CA SER A 122 15.55 -6.52 36.40
C SER A 122 15.47 -5.09 35.84
N ASP A 123 16.02 -4.85 34.64
CA ASP A 123 15.97 -3.56 33.95
C ASP A 123 14.63 -3.38 33.20
N LYS A 124 14.09 -4.46 32.62
CA LYS A 124 12.74 -4.48 32.02
C LYS A 124 11.66 -4.16 33.05
N GLU A 125 11.80 -4.66 34.27
CA GLU A 125 10.83 -4.44 35.35
C GLU A 125 10.83 -2.98 35.83
N VAL A 126 12.01 -2.35 35.91
CA VAL A 126 12.14 -0.91 36.17
C VAL A 126 11.53 -0.10 35.02
N LEU A 127 11.78 -0.47 33.76
CA LEU A 127 11.14 0.16 32.61
C LEU A 127 9.62 0.03 32.66
N LYS A 128 9.07 -1.14 33.00
CA LYS A 128 7.62 -1.36 33.12
C LYS A 128 7.01 -0.43 34.16
N GLN A 129 7.57 -0.37 35.37
CA GLN A 129 7.09 0.52 36.43
C GLN A 129 7.13 2.00 36.00
N VAL A 130 8.17 2.40 35.24
CA VAL A 130 8.29 3.78 34.73
C VAL A 130 7.26 4.05 33.63
N LEU A 131 7.06 3.14 32.68
CA LEU A 131 6.05 3.28 31.62
C LEU A 131 4.63 3.39 32.20
N ASP A 132 4.28 2.55 33.18
CA ASP A 132 2.99 2.60 33.88
C ASP A 132 2.78 3.96 34.58
N SER A 133 3.84 4.57 35.11
CA SER A 133 3.80 5.89 35.76
C SER A 133 3.71 7.07 34.77
N LEU A 134 4.11 6.85 33.52
CA LEU A 134 4.15 7.86 32.45
C LEU A 134 2.92 7.81 31.53
N PHE A 135 2.04 6.81 31.69
CA PHE A 135 0.80 6.69 30.93
C PHE A 135 -0.37 7.39 31.65
N CYS A 136 -0.97 8.38 30.98
CA CYS A 136 -2.18 9.03 31.44
C CYS A 136 -3.43 8.37 30.84
N ALA A 137 -4.10 7.52 31.62
CA ALA A 137 -5.30 6.80 31.17
C ALA A 137 -6.46 7.72 30.73
N GLY A 138 -6.58 8.93 31.30
CA GLY A 138 -7.66 9.87 30.96
C GLY A 138 -7.49 10.57 29.61
N THR A 139 -6.27 10.76 29.14
CA THR A 139 -5.95 11.37 27.83
C THR A 139 -5.41 10.35 26.83
N HIS A 140 -5.24 9.09 27.24
CA HIS A 140 -4.62 8.02 26.45
C HIS A 140 -3.21 8.40 25.92
N HIS A 141 -2.48 9.19 26.70
CA HIS A 141 -1.19 9.77 26.34
C HIS A 141 -0.06 9.08 27.11
N LEU A 142 0.99 8.64 26.41
CA LEU A 142 2.22 8.12 26.99
C LEU A 142 3.32 9.17 26.86
N ASN A 143 3.80 9.70 27.99
CA ASN A 143 4.86 10.71 27.98
C ASN A 143 6.25 10.06 28.14
N LEU A 144 7.00 9.96 27.04
CA LEU A 144 8.43 9.58 27.04
C LEU A 144 9.33 10.80 26.78
N GLY A 145 8.81 12.02 26.82
CA GLY A 145 9.56 13.26 26.67
C GLY A 145 10.66 13.36 27.73
N CYS A 146 11.88 13.76 27.32
CA CYS A 146 13.04 13.87 28.21
C CYS A 146 13.36 12.58 29.02
N PHE A 147 12.99 11.37 28.57
CA PHE A 147 12.95 10.13 29.38
C PHE A 147 14.16 9.88 30.29
N SER A 148 15.37 10.15 29.79
CA SER A 148 16.63 9.99 30.56
C SER A 148 16.76 10.89 31.80
N GLN A 149 15.88 11.88 31.96
CA GLN A 149 15.80 12.78 33.12
C GLN A 149 14.82 12.28 34.20
N ASN A 150 13.97 11.28 33.89
CA ASN A 150 13.05 10.67 34.84
C ASN A 150 13.82 10.20 36.10
N THR A 151 13.30 10.47 37.29
CA THR A 151 14.01 10.24 38.56
C THR A 151 14.36 8.79 38.81
N VAL A 152 13.50 7.85 38.40
CA VAL A 152 13.75 6.41 38.55
C VAL A 152 14.85 5.97 37.57
N ILE A 153 14.74 6.34 36.29
CA ILE A 153 15.74 6.02 35.25
C ILE A 153 17.11 6.65 35.56
N ARG A 154 17.12 7.88 36.08
CA ARG A 154 18.33 8.63 36.44
C ARG A 154 19.05 8.06 37.66
N ASN A 155 18.30 7.53 38.63
CA ASN A 155 18.83 6.92 39.84
C ASN A 155 19.13 5.41 39.67
N HIS A 156 18.64 4.79 38.59
CA HIS A 156 18.96 3.41 38.27
C HIS A 156 20.46 3.24 37.93
N ARG A 157 20.99 2.05 38.21
CA ARG A 157 22.41 1.75 38.01
C ARG A 157 22.79 1.69 36.54
N GLU A 158 21.91 1.14 35.69
CA GLU A 158 22.11 1.06 34.24
C GLU A 158 21.45 2.24 33.52
N TYR A 159 22.15 2.81 32.54
CA TYR A 159 21.64 3.95 31.79
C TYR A 159 20.74 3.52 30.63
N MET A 160 19.45 3.81 30.77
CA MET A 160 18.39 3.37 29.84
C MET A 160 17.72 4.54 29.09
N PRO A 161 18.41 5.27 28.21
CA PRO A 161 17.78 6.30 27.38
C PRO A 161 16.98 5.67 26.23
N VAL A 162 15.91 6.33 25.80
CA VAL A 162 15.04 5.83 24.73
C VAL A 162 15.75 5.72 23.37
N ASN A 163 16.80 6.51 23.13
CA ASN A 163 17.62 6.42 21.91
C ASN A 163 18.61 5.24 21.89
N ARG A 164 18.63 4.37 22.92
CA ARG A 164 19.35 3.10 22.91
C ARG A 164 18.45 2.00 22.37
N ASN A 165 18.88 1.37 21.28
CA ASN A 165 18.14 0.33 20.55
C ASN A 165 17.51 -0.76 21.45
N SER A 166 18.25 -1.26 22.45
CA SER A 166 17.77 -2.28 23.38
C SER A 166 16.69 -1.79 24.34
N VAL A 167 16.72 -0.51 24.72
CA VAL A 167 15.72 0.15 25.56
C VAL A 167 14.45 0.38 24.75
N MET A 168 14.57 0.93 23.54
CA MET A 168 13.43 1.09 22.63
C MET A 168 12.74 -0.24 22.32
N LEU A 169 13.52 -1.30 22.06
CA LEU A 169 12.96 -2.63 21.80
C LEU A 169 12.26 -3.20 23.04
N ALA A 170 12.84 -3.05 24.24
CA ALA A 170 12.19 -3.47 25.48
C ALA A 170 10.90 -2.68 25.75
N ILE A 171 10.88 -1.37 25.52
CA ILE A 171 9.66 -0.54 25.58
C ILE A 171 8.62 -1.06 24.58
N ALA A 172 9.00 -1.38 23.35
CA ALA A 172 8.09 -1.95 22.35
C ALA A 172 7.49 -3.29 22.80
N THR A 173 8.29 -4.18 23.37
CA THR A 173 7.83 -5.46 23.92
C THR A 173 6.89 -5.26 25.12
N LEU A 174 7.23 -4.38 26.07
CA LEU A 174 6.40 -4.09 27.24
C LEU A 174 5.05 -3.46 26.85
N LEU A 175 5.04 -2.61 25.83
CA LEU A 175 3.81 -2.01 25.30
C LEU A 175 2.99 -2.95 24.40
N SER A 176 3.44 -4.19 24.15
CA SER A 176 2.69 -5.12 23.27
C SER A 176 1.33 -5.54 23.84
N GLU A 177 1.19 -5.58 25.17
CA GLU A 177 -0.06 -5.96 25.86
C GLU A 177 -1.07 -4.78 25.94
N GLN A 178 -0.58 -3.56 26.14
CA GLN A 178 -1.41 -2.37 26.43
C GLN A 178 -1.44 -1.33 25.30
N GLY A 179 -0.65 -1.50 24.24
CA GLY A 179 -0.42 -0.48 23.21
C GLY A 179 -1.67 -0.04 22.44
N GLY A 180 -2.72 -0.86 22.40
CA GLY A 180 -4.03 -0.48 21.85
C GLY A 180 -4.76 0.62 22.64
N LEU A 181 -4.38 0.87 23.89
CA LEU A 181 -4.93 1.95 24.72
C LEU A 181 -4.26 3.30 24.48
N ILE A 182 -3.16 3.36 23.72
CA ILE A 182 -2.36 4.57 23.51
C ILE A 182 -2.82 5.27 22.22
N HIS A 183 -3.25 6.52 22.35
CA HIS A 183 -3.66 7.38 21.24
C HIS A 183 -2.67 8.52 20.98
N SER A 184 -1.82 8.85 21.96
CA SER A 184 -0.81 9.90 21.84
C SER A 184 0.50 9.48 22.50
N ILE A 185 1.64 9.83 21.88
CA ILE A 185 2.98 9.58 22.42
C ILE A 185 3.82 10.87 22.33
N ASP A 186 4.43 11.27 23.44
CA ASP A 186 5.49 12.29 23.47
C ASP A 186 6.85 11.57 23.51
N LEU A 187 7.74 11.89 22.57
CA LEU A 187 9.12 11.41 22.46
C LEU A 187 10.11 12.58 22.33
N SER A 188 9.71 13.79 22.72
CA SER A 188 10.50 15.01 22.63
C SER A 188 11.82 14.94 23.43
N ASN A 189 12.84 15.64 22.94
CA ASN A 189 14.15 15.81 23.61
C ASN A 189 14.79 14.49 24.09
N ASN A 190 14.73 13.44 23.25
CA ASN A 190 15.38 12.14 23.50
C ASN A 190 16.65 11.92 22.66
N ARG A 191 17.04 12.88 21.83
CA ARG A 191 18.18 12.78 20.90
C ARG A 191 18.07 11.57 19.97
N LEU A 192 16.86 11.31 19.48
CA LEU A 192 16.59 10.30 18.45
C LEU A 192 17.11 10.82 17.11
N ARG A 193 17.89 10.01 16.40
CA ARG A 193 18.39 10.32 15.04
C ARG A 193 17.86 9.33 14.01
N HIS A 194 17.99 8.04 14.32
CA HIS A 194 17.46 6.94 13.52
C HIS A 194 16.21 6.36 14.18
N LEU A 195 15.14 6.19 13.40
CA LEU A 195 13.82 5.81 13.88
C LEU A 195 13.48 4.33 13.59
N ASP A 196 14.43 3.54 13.09
CA ASP A 196 14.25 2.10 12.78
C ASP A 196 13.79 1.29 14.00
N TYR A 197 14.36 1.56 15.17
CA TYR A 197 13.98 0.88 16.40
C TYR A 197 12.66 1.43 16.96
N LEU A 198 12.39 2.72 16.78
CA LEU A 198 11.12 3.35 17.15
C LEU A 198 9.95 2.79 16.32
N ALA A 199 10.18 2.46 15.04
CA ALA A 199 9.18 1.88 14.16
C ALA A 199 8.57 0.57 14.68
N ASN A 200 9.25 -0.15 15.60
CA ASN A 200 8.66 -1.31 16.27
C ASN A 200 7.43 -0.95 17.12
N LEU A 201 7.35 0.27 17.68
CA LEU A 201 6.17 0.74 18.40
C LEU A 201 4.92 0.78 17.51
N VAL A 202 5.08 1.06 16.21
CA VAL A 202 3.98 1.18 15.24
C VAL A 202 3.15 -0.11 15.18
N SER A 203 3.81 -1.27 15.30
CA SER A 203 3.17 -2.59 15.28
C SER A 203 2.22 -2.83 16.47
N PHE A 204 2.53 -2.26 17.63
CA PHE A 204 1.85 -2.48 18.91
C PHE A 204 0.91 -1.33 19.30
N THR A 205 1.22 -0.10 18.88
CA THR A 205 0.49 1.13 19.23
C THR A 205 -0.27 1.69 18.01
N ARG A 206 -1.02 0.82 17.33
CA ARG A 206 -1.67 1.13 16.03
C ARG A 206 -2.71 2.25 16.08
N ASN A 207 -3.19 2.59 17.28
CA ASN A 207 -4.22 3.61 17.52
C ASN A 207 -3.63 5.01 17.76
N VAL A 208 -2.29 5.17 17.70
CA VAL A 208 -1.64 6.47 17.86
C VAL A 208 -2.00 7.40 16.69
N ILE A 209 -2.58 8.54 17.05
CA ILE A 209 -3.00 9.63 16.15
C ILE A 209 -2.20 10.92 16.39
N ALA A 210 -1.53 11.05 17.53
CA ALA A 210 -0.77 12.24 17.90
C ALA A 210 0.66 11.88 18.37
N LEU A 211 1.67 12.45 17.72
CA LEU A 211 3.08 12.17 18.01
C LEU A 211 3.88 13.46 18.20
N ASP A 212 4.63 13.55 19.30
CA ASP A 212 5.63 14.60 19.50
C ASP A 212 7.05 14.04 19.37
N LEU A 213 7.85 14.64 18.50
CA LEU A 213 9.25 14.34 18.23
C LEU A 213 10.11 15.62 18.29
N ASN A 214 9.64 16.71 18.90
CA ASN A 214 10.38 17.96 19.05
C ASN A 214 11.76 17.76 19.69
N GLU A 215 12.71 18.66 19.39
CA GLU A 215 14.06 18.68 20.00
C GLU A 215 14.85 17.35 19.88
N ASN A 216 14.58 16.56 18.85
CA ASN A 216 15.37 15.38 18.52
C ASN A 216 16.49 15.70 17.50
N GLN A 217 17.22 14.67 17.06
CA GLN A 217 18.38 14.78 16.17
C GLN A 217 18.13 14.17 14.79
N VAL A 218 16.86 14.09 14.36
CA VAL A 218 16.48 13.54 13.06
C VAL A 218 17.00 14.45 11.95
N ASP A 219 17.81 13.89 11.05
CA ASP A 219 18.55 14.63 10.01
C ASP A 219 18.04 14.37 8.59
N SER A 220 17.04 13.49 8.41
CA SER A 220 16.34 13.28 7.14
C SER A 220 14.84 13.03 7.36
N VAL A 221 14.03 13.52 6.42
CA VAL A 221 12.59 13.23 6.32
C VAL A 221 12.32 11.73 6.09
N ASP A 222 13.26 10.99 5.49
CA ASP A 222 13.09 9.57 5.22
C ASP A 222 13.11 8.71 6.51
N GLU A 223 13.68 9.21 7.60
CA GLU A 223 13.53 8.60 8.92
C GLU A 223 12.07 8.62 9.40
N LEU A 224 11.33 9.72 9.12
CA LEU A 224 9.91 9.83 9.46
C LEU A 224 9.04 8.85 8.66
N ARG A 225 9.45 8.48 7.43
CA ARG A 225 8.74 7.47 6.61
C ARG A 225 8.68 6.09 7.29
N LYS A 226 9.64 5.77 8.16
CA LYS A 226 9.65 4.52 8.95
C LYS A 226 8.46 4.45 9.93
N LEU A 227 7.86 5.60 10.27
CA LEU A 227 6.70 5.72 11.15
C LEU A 227 5.36 5.82 10.40
N SER A 228 5.36 5.78 9.06
CA SER A 228 4.16 5.97 8.21
C SER A 228 3.04 4.92 8.40
N GLY A 229 3.29 3.85 9.16
CA GLY A 229 2.24 2.92 9.58
C GLY A 229 1.28 3.51 10.62
N TRP A 230 1.65 4.60 11.31
CA TRP A 230 0.73 5.37 12.14
C TRP A 230 -0.12 6.33 11.31
N LYS A 231 -1.42 6.39 11.62
CA LYS A 231 -2.40 7.28 10.99
C LYS A 231 -2.48 8.60 11.74
N LEU A 232 -1.36 9.33 11.76
CA LEU A 232 -1.24 10.57 12.52
C LEU A 232 -2.17 11.65 11.97
N SER A 233 -2.94 12.28 12.87
CA SER A 233 -3.66 13.53 12.66
C SER A 233 -2.88 14.72 13.23
N GLN A 234 -2.06 14.50 14.26
CA GLN A 234 -1.20 15.52 14.87
C GLN A 234 0.26 15.07 14.90
N LEU A 235 1.17 15.94 14.49
CA LEU A 235 2.61 15.71 14.53
C LEU A 235 3.33 16.99 14.95
N ASN A 236 4.25 16.89 15.91
CA ASN A 236 5.22 17.93 16.19
C ASN A 236 6.63 17.40 15.93
N VAL A 237 7.43 18.09 15.11
CA VAL A 237 8.81 17.69 14.72
C VAL A 237 9.77 18.88 14.64
N LYS A 238 9.38 20.06 15.16
CA LYS A 238 10.26 21.24 15.24
C LYS A 238 11.57 20.97 15.98
N GLN A 239 12.55 21.82 15.67
CA GLN A 239 13.92 21.76 16.22
C GLN A 239 14.68 20.46 15.91
N ASN A 240 14.24 19.68 14.92
CA ASN A 240 15.04 18.59 14.34
C ASN A 240 15.96 19.10 13.21
N PRO A 241 17.20 18.58 13.08
CA PRO A 241 18.16 18.99 12.05
C PRO A 241 17.69 18.98 10.60
N PHE A 242 16.74 18.11 10.19
CA PHE A 242 16.22 18.07 8.82
C PHE A 242 15.48 19.36 8.42
N TYR A 243 14.94 20.11 9.38
CA TYR A 243 14.11 21.29 9.10
C TYR A 243 14.87 22.39 8.34
N LYS A 244 16.19 22.47 8.52
CA LYS A 244 17.08 23.43 7.83
C LYS A 244 17.12 23.24 6.30
N ASP A 245 16.72 22.07 5.80
CA ASP A 245 16.86 21.71 4.39
C ASP A 245 15.70 22.25 3.54
N PHE A 246 14.63 22.73 4.19
CA PHE A 246 13.49 23.41 3.56
C PHE A 246 13.72 24.92 3.40
N LYS A 247 13.28 25.48 2.27
CA LYS A 247 13.42 26.91 1.96
C LYS A 247 12.16 27.71 2.32
N SER A 248 11.04 27.04 2.58
CA SER A 248 9.76 27.66 2.89
C SER A 248 8.87 26.74 3.73
N GLU A 249 7.98 27.33 4.52
CA GLU A 249 6.95 26.59 5.27
C GLU A 249 6.07 25.73 4.36
N SER A 250 5.70 26.22 3.16
CA SER A 250 4.89 25.45 2.21
C SER A 250 5.60 24.19 1.71
N GLU A 251 6.91 24.25 1.48
CA GLU A 251 7.73 23.09 1.11
C GLU A 251 7.81 22.07 2.25
N TYR A 252 8.03 22.56 3.48
CA TYR A 252 8.03 21.75 4.71
C TYR A 252 6.68 21.06 4.93
N HIS A 253 5.56 21.81 4.92
CA HIS A 253 4.21 21.30 5.08
C HIS A 253 3.88 20.23 4.02
N ARG A 254 4.23 20.47 2.74
CA ARG A 254 4.00 19.49 1.66
C ARG A 254 4.84 18.23 1.84
N ALA A 255 6.08 18.35 2.30
CA ALA A 255 6.93 17.19 2.61
C ALA A 255 6.36 16.36 3.78
N MET A 256 5.86 17.00 4.85
CA MET A 256 5.23 16.29 5.97
C MET A 256 3.92 15.62 5.56
N LEU A 257 3.07 16.29 4.77
CA LEU A 257 1.85 15.71 4.21
C LEU A 257 2.13 14.54 3.23
N SER A 258 3.27 14.54 2.54
CA SER A 258 3.72 13.40 1.72
C SER A 258 4.08 12.16 2.55
N VAL A 259 4.53 12.34 3.80
CA VAL A 259 4.84 11.22 4.71
C VAL A 259 3.61 10.78 5.51
N PHE A 260 2.78 11.73 5.95
CA PHE A 260 1.59 11.49 6.77
C PHE A 260 0.36 12.18 6.15
N PRO A 261 -0.31 11.57 5.17
CA PRO A 261 -1.42 12.20 4.44
C PRO A 261 -2.69 12.48 5.26
N GLN A 262 -2.75 12.01 6.51
CA GLN A 262 -3.89 12.20 7.41
C GLN A 262 -3.71 13.36 8.41
N LEU A 263 -2.57 14.06 8.40
CA LEU A 263 -2.35 15.20 9.29
C LEU A 263 -3.39 16.31 9.08
N THR A 264 -3.84 16.85 10.21
CA THR A 264 -4.66 18.06 10.34
C THR A 264 -3.96 19.14 11.16
N LEU A 265 -2.98 18.76 12.00
CA LEU A 265 -2.16 19.66 12.81
C LEU A 265 -0.67 19.30 12.68
N LEU A 266 0.17 20.28 12.34
CA LEU A 266 1.62 20.15 12.25
C LEU A 266 2.28 21.25 13.09
N ASP A 267 3.04 20.88 14.11
CA ASP A 267 3.69 21.80 15.07
C ASP A 267 2.74 22.86 15.67
N GLY A 268 1.52 22.45 16.00
CA GLY A 268 0.45 23.33 16.48
C GLY A 268 -0.22 24.21 15.41
N VAL A 269 0.19 24.15 14.15
CA VAL A 269 -0.39 24.89 13.02
C VAL A 269 -1.34 23.98 12.23
N PRO A 270 -2.59 24.41 11.93
CA PRO A 270 -3.47 23.65 11.07
C PRO A 270 -2.87 23.49 9.66
N VAL A 271 -2.71 22.25 9.20
CA VAL A 271 -2.30 21.97 7.82
C VAL A 271 -3.54 22.00 6.92
N VAL A 272 -3.64 23.06 6.11
CA VAL A 272 -4.51 23.03 4.94
C VAL A 272 -3.89 22.06 3.95
N LYS A 273 -4.62 20.99 3.61
CA LYS A 273 -4.30 20.21 2.43
C LYS A 273 -4.58 21.12 1.25
N GLU A 274 -3.53 21.54 0.55
CA GLU A 274 -3.69 21.98 -0.83
C GLU A 274 -4.44 20.84 -1.53
N GLU A 275 -5.72 21.06 -1.86
CA GLU A 275 -6.45 20.12 -2.70
C GLU A 275 -5.67 20.06 -4.00
N THR A 276 -4.91 18.98 -4.18
CA THR A 276 -4.30 18.70 -5.47
C THR A 276 -5.46 18.69 -6.45
N VAL A 277 -5.39 19.57 -7.45
CA VAL A 277 -6.30 19.54 -8.58
C VAL A 277 -6.07 18.21 -9.27
N ASN A 278 -6.84 17.22 -8.84
CA ASN A 278 -6.72 15.85 -9.27
C ASN A 278 -7.26 15.82 -10.69
N PHE A 279 -6.36 15.95 -11.67
CA PHE A 279 -6.60 15.42 -13.01
C PHE A 279 -7.01 13.96 -12.83
N GLY A 280 -8.28 13.64 -13.09
CA GLY A 280 -9.01 12.45 -12.61
C GLY A 280 -8.50 11.09 -13.11
N LEU A 281 -7.26 10.76 -12.78
CA LEU A 281 -6.74 9.40 -12.69
C LEU A 281 -6.99 8.92 -11.27
N ASP A 282 -8.25 8.64 -10.97
CA ASP A 282 -8.64 7.87 -9.80
C ASP A 282 -8.00 6.48 -9.91
N VAL A 283 -6.83 6.30 -9.30
CA VAL A 283 -6.42 4.99 -8.79
C VAL A 283 -7.20 4.84 -7.48
N PRO A 284 -8.25 4.01 -7.42
CA PRO A 284 -9.13 4.02 -6.25
C PRO A 284 -8.35 3.51 -5.05
N THR A 285 -8.04 4.42 -4.11
CA THR A 285 -7.58 4.05 -2.76
C THR A 285 -8.78 3.71 -1.86
N ALA A 286 -9.93 3.41 -2.49
CA ALA A 286 -10.95 2.58 -1.87
C ALA A 286 -10.33 1.21 -1.60
N SER A 287 -10.44 0.75 -0.35
CA SER A 287 -10.29 -0.69 -0.06
C SER A 287 -11.18 -1.46 -1.04
N ALA A 288 -10.65 -2.53 -1.65
CA ALA A 288 -11.32 -3.26 -2.73
C ALA A 288 -12.74 -3.78 -2.38
N ALA A 289 -13.08 -3.80 -1.09
CA ALA A 289 -14.40 -4.08 -0.55
C ALA A 289 -15.48 -3.01 -0.83
N GLN A 290 -15.12 -1.81 -1.32
CA GLN A 290 -16.06 -0.68 -1.48
C GLN A 290 -16.31 -0.24 -2.93
N ILE A 291 -15.75 -0.96 -3.91
CA ILE A 291 -16.16 -0.80 -5.32
C ILE A 291 -17.53 -1.48 -5.46
N ASN A 292 -18.58 -0.67 -5.62
CA ASN A 292 -19.93 -1.16 -5.83
C ASN A 292 -20.09 -1.62 -7.29
N TRP A 293 -19.59 -2.83 -7.58
CA TRP A 293 -19.64 -3.42 -8.91
C TRP A 293 -21.08 -3.50 -9.44
N PRO A 294 -21.31 -3.26 -10.75
CA PRO A 294 -22.59 -3.57 -11.37
C PRO A 294 -23.00 -5.02 -11.07
N PRO A 295 -24.27 -5.30 -10.73
CA PRO A 295 -24.70 -6.64 -10.40
C PRO A 295 -24.45 -7.58 -11.58
N ALA A 296 -23.87 -8.76 -11.31
CA ALA A 296 -23.59 -9.76 -12.33
C ALA A 296 -24.90 -10.34 -12.88
N LEU A 297 -25.30 -9.88 -14.07
CA LEU A 297 -26.48 -10.38 -14.79
C LEU A 297 -26.13 -11.70 -15.52
N GLY A 298 -27.06 -12.67 -15.51
CA GLY A 298 -26.78 -14.01 -16.03
C GLY A 298 -26.57 -14.10 -17.54
N SER A 299 -27.40 -13.43 -18.35
CA SER A 299 -27.27 -13.41 -19.82
C SER A 299 -27.87 -12.13 -20.37
N PHE A 300 -27.21 -11.55 -21.37
CA PHE A 300 -27.63 -10.33 -22.04
C PHE A 300 -27.88 -10.59 -23.54
N LEU A 301 -29.00 -10.10 -24.05
CA LEU A 301 -29.39 -10.15 -25.46
C LEU A 301 -30.00 -8.79 -25.82
N VAL A 302 -29.64 -8.27 -27.00
CA VAL A 302 -30.04 -6.92 -27.44
C VAL A 302 -31.53 -6.85 -27.81
N ASN A 303 -32.11 -7.95 -28.29
CA ASN A 303 -33.54 -8.08 -28.56
C ASN A 303 -34.02 -9.52 -28.32
N ASP A 304 -35.32 -9.69 -28.05
CA ASP A 304 -35.92 -11.02 -27.86
C ASP A 304 -36.06 -11.80 -29.18
N GLU A 305 -36.10 -11.13 -30.34
CA GLU A 305 -36.18 -11.81 -31.64
C GLU A 305 -34.93 -12.66 -31.97
N LEU A 306 -33.73 -12.22 -31.57
CA LEU A 306 -32.51 -13.01 -31.75
C LEU A 306 -32.37 -14.12 -30.71
N LYS A 307 -33.10 -14.06 -29.58
CA LYS A 307 -33.01 -15.03 -28.48
C LYS A 307 -33.34 -16.45 -28.95
N ASP A 308 -34.52 -16.63 -29.54
CA ASP A 308 -34.97 -17.95 -29.99
C ASP A 308 -34.13 -18.47 -31.16
N LEU A 309 -33.64 -17.57 -32.01
CA LEU A 309 -32.74 -17.89 -33.12
C LEU A 309 -31.39 -18.40 -32.63
N LEU A 310 -30.77 -17.70 -31.68
CA LEU A 310 -29.47 -18.06 -31.08
C LEU A 310 -29.59 -19.32 -30.21
N ILE A 311 -30.66 -19.46 -29.41
CA ILE A 311 -30.90 -20.67 -28.60
C ILE A 311 -31.01 -21.89 -29.52
N ARG A 312 -31.82 -21.81 -30.58
CA ARG A 312 -32.00 -22.92 -31.53
C ARG A 312 -30.68 -23.27 -32.23
N PHE A 313 -29.95 -22.26 -32.73
CA PHE A 313 -28.64 -22.45 -33.33
C PHE A 313 -27.65 -23.13 -32.38
N PHE A 314 -27.54 -22.68 -31.13
CA PHE A 314 -26.63 -23.30 -30.16
C PHE A 314 -27.07 -24.70 -29.73
N MET A 315 -28.38 -24.98 -29.61
CA MET A 315 -28.88 -26.33 -29.37
C MET A 315 -28.47 -27.29 -30.50
N GLU A 316 -28.68 -26.89 -31.75
CA GLU A 316 -28.31 -27.71 -32.91
C GLU A 316 -26.79 -27.87 -33.02
N TYR A 317 -26.04 -26.77 -32.93
CA TYR A 317 -24.58 -26.76 -32.95
C TYR A 317 -23.99 -27.68 -31.89
N TYR A 318 -24.38 -27.54 -30.62
CA TYR A 318 -23.83 -28.34 -29.54
C TYR A 318 -24.32 -29.80 -29.57
N SER A 319 -25.51 -30.08 -30.12
CA SER A 319 -25.93 -31.47 -30.36
C SER A 319 -25.00 -32.20 -31.34
N CYS A 320 -24.54 -31.51 -32.39
CA CYS A 320 -23.56 -32.04 -33.33
C CYS A 320 -22.15 -32.08 -32.73
N PHE A 321 -21.74 -31.04 -31.99
CA PHE A 321 -20.42 -30.92 -31.35
C PHE A 321 -20.17 -31.99 -30.28
N ASP A 322 -21.19 -32.33 -29.48
CA ASP A 322 -21.11 -33.31 -28.39
C ASP A 322 -21.26 -34.76 -28.87
N SER A 323 -21.85 -34.99 -30.04
CA SER A 323 -22.13 -36.33 -30.58
C SER A 323 -20.89 -37.24 -30.59
N THR A 324 -21.04 -38.53 -30.27
CA THR A 324 -19.94 -39.49 -30.36
C THR A 324 -19.62 -39.92 -31.81
N GLU A 325 -20.52 -39.66 -32.76
CA GLU A 325 -20.41 -40.04 -34.16
C GLU A 325 -19.70 -38.97 -35.01
N THR A 326 -18.66 -39.36 -35.77
CA THR A 326 -17.92 -38.44 -36.66
C THR A 326 -18.83 -37.81 -37.72
N SER A 327 -19.75 -38.59 -38.31
CA SER A 327 -20.73 -38.15 -39.31
C SER A 327 -21.69 -37.06 -38.82
N GLN A 328 -21.92 -36.95 -37.51
CA GLN A 328 -22.73 -35.88 -36.92
C GLN A 328 -21.88 -34.62 -36.71
N ARG A 329 -20.59 -34.75 -36.36
CA ARG A 329 -19.66 -33.60 -36.30
C ARG A 329 -19.36 -33.03 -37.68
N GLU A 330 -19.30 -33.85 -38.73
CA GLU A 330 -19.08 -33.39 -40.11
C GLU A 330 -20.18 -32.42 -40.59
N LYS A 331 -21.41 -32.52 -40.06
CA LYS A 331 -22.49 -31.57 -40.34
C LYS A 331 -22.16 -30.13 -39.93
N LEU A 332 -21.27 -29.94 -38.93
CA LEU A 332 -20.80 -28.62 -38.54
C LEU A 332 -20.07 -27.90 -39.67
N LEU A 333 -19.55 -28.59 -40.69
CA LEU A 333 -18.93 -27.96 -41.85
C LEU A 333 -19.91 -27.04 -42.60
N HIS A 334 -21.20 -27.38 -42.62
CA HIS A 334 -22.26 -26.54 -43.20
C HIS A 334 -22.58 -25.30 -42.36
N ALA A 335 -22.14 -25.24 -41.10
CA ALA A 335 -22.30 -24.06 -40.26
C ALA A 335 -21.28 -22.96 -40.57
N TYR A 336 -20.13 -23.23 -41.21
CA TYR A 336 -19.11 -22.19 -41.52
C TYR A 336 -19.22 -21.72 -42.99
N THR A 337 -19.17 -20.40 -43.26
CA THR A 337 -19.46 -19.85 -44.63
C THR A 337 -18.55 -18.68 -45.06
N LYS A 338 -18.89 -17.98 -46.17
CA LYS A 338 -18.00 -17.01 -46.87
C LYS A 338 -18.54 -15.57 -47.18
N THR A 339 -19.85 -15.24 -47.14
CA THR A 339 -20.45 -13.86 -47.24
C THR A 339 -21.90 -13.81 -46.67
N GLY A 340 -22.54 -12.72 -46.17
CA GLY A 340 -22.14 -11.29 -45.99
C GLY A 340 -22.29 -10.61 -44.58
N ASP A 341 -23.47 -10.49 -43.92
CA ASP A 341 -23.65 -9.62 -42.71
C ASP A 341 -23.38 -10.27 -41.33
N LEU A 342 -22.77 -9.52 -40.38
CA LEU A 342 -22.14 -10.02 -39.13
C LEU A 342 -22.98 -9.85 -37.84
N ILE A 343 -22.84 -10.80 -36.91
CA ILE A 343 -23.42 -10.85 -35.55
C ILE A 343 -22.34 -11.33 -34.57
N GLY A 344 -21.99 -10.55 -33.53
CA GLY A 344 -21.07 -11.00 -32.48
C GLY A 344 -21.79 -11.63 -31.29
N CYS A 345 -21.35 -12.79 -30.80
CA CYS A 345 -21.84 -13.37 -29.54
C CYS A 345 -20.74 -14.12 -28.77
N CYS A 346 -20.84 -14.11 -27.44
CA CYS A 346 -19.89 -14.76 -26.53
C CYS A 346 -20.65 -15.65 -25.56
N MET A 347 -20.22 -16.90 -25.43
CA MET A 347 -20.87 -17.90 -24.58
C MET A 347 -19.88 -18.46 -23.56
N ASN A 348 -20.26 -18.41 -22.28
CA ASN A 348 -19.48 -18.96 -21.16
C ASN A 348 -20.13 -20.26 -20.67
N GLY A 349 -19.33 -21.29 -20.38
CA GLY A 349 -19.86 -22.59 -20.00
C GLY A 349 -18.84 -23.54 -19.38
N SER A 350 -19.33 -24.73 -19.02
CA SER A 350 -18.52 -25.83 -18.50
C SER A 350 -18.57 -27.04 -19.43
N LEU A 351 -17.43 -27.70 -19.56
CA LEU A 351 -17.23 -28.92 -20.34
C LEU A 351 -16.80 -30.05 -19.41
N LYS A 352 -17.31 -31.26 -19.66
CA LYS A 352 -16.79 -32.49 -19.06
C LYS A 352 -16.05 -33.29 -20.14
N MET A 353 -14.75 -33.47 -19.95
CA MET A 353 -13.93 -34.34 -20.79
C MET A 353 -14.10 -35.78 -20.34
N ILE A 354 -14.59 -36.65 -21.22
CA ILE A 354 -14.79 -38.07 -20.95
C ILE A 354 -13.87 -38.89 -21.85
N SER A 355 -13.14 -39.85 -21.27
CA SER A 355 -12.33 -40.83 -21.98
C SER A 355 -12.36 -42.15 -21.20
N GLU A 356 -12.46 -43.27 -21.91
CA GLU A 356 -12.46 -44.58 -21.27
C GLU A 356 -11.11 -44.83 -20.57
N GLY A 357 -11.15 -45.32 -19.32
CA GLY A 357 -9.97 -45.63 -18.51
C GLY A 357 -9.26 -44.44 -17.85
N GLU A 358 -9.68 -43.20 -18.11
CA GLU A 358 -9.05 -41.98 -17.58
C GLU A 358 -9.97 -41.24 -16.60
N PRO A 359 -9.43 -40.53 -15.60
CA PRO A 359 -10.25 -39.70 -14.71
C PRO A 359 -10.93 -38.56 -15.48
N ASP A 360 -12.16 -38.25 -15.07
CA ASP A 360 -12.92 -37.12 -15.57
C ASP A 360 -12.15 -35.81 -15.40
N VAL A 361 -12.07 -35.01 -16.46
CA VAL A 361 -11.48 -33.66 -16.39
C VAL A 361 -12.56 -32.63 -16.70
N PHE A 362 -12.75 -31.72 -15.77
CA PHE A 362 -13.65 -30.59 -15.94
C PHE A 362 -12.88 -29.40 -16.51
N LEU A 363 -13.50 -28.69 -17.45
CA LEU A 363 -12.97 -27.48 -18.05
C LEU A 363 -14.02 -26.37 -17.98
N LEU A 364 -13.57 -25.14 -17.79
CA LEU A 364 -14.38 -23.95 -18.07
C LEU A 364 -13.95 -23.37 -19.42
N PHE A 365 -14.92 -22.87 -20.18
CA PHE A 365 -14.66 -22.27 -21.48
C PHE A 365 -15.41 -20.96 -21.69
N THR A 366 -14.79 -20.10 -22.48
CA THR A 366 -15.38 -18.90 -23.07
C THR A 366 -15.23 -19.05 -24.58
N ARG A 367 -16.35 -19.13 -25.30
CA ARG A 367 -16.36 -19.26 -26.76
C ARG A 367 -17.02 -18.05 -27.40
N SER A 368 -16.24 -17.32 -28.18
CA SER A 368 -16.69 -16.18 -28.96
C SER A 368 -16.95 -16.62 -30.39
N PHE A 369 -18.18 -16.47 -30.85
CA PHE A 369 -18.54 -16.65 -32.24
C PHE A 369 -18.80 -15.28 -32.88
N ILE A 370 -18.33 -15.12 -34.11
CA ILE A 370 -18.90 -14.15 -35.03
C ILE A 370 -19.77 -14.97 -35.98
N LEU A 371 -21.07 -14.84 -35.79
CA LEU A 371 -22.10 -15.45 -36.62
C LEU A 371 -22.50 -14.50 -37.76
N ARG A 372 -23.24 -15.02 -38.72
CA ARG A 372 -23.80 -14.26 -39.85
C ARG A 372 -25.17 -14.82 -40.20
N ARG A 373 -26.08 -13.96 -40.63
CA ARG A 373 -27.44 -14.38 -41.01
C ARG A 373 -27.48 -14.74 -42.49
N VAL A 374 -27.83 -15.99 -42.79
CA VAL A 374 -27.93 -16.52 -44.17
C VAL A 374 -29.37 -16.54 -44.65
N THR A 375 -30.32 -16.84 -43.75
CA THR A 375 -31.77 -16.81 -44.02
C THR A 375 -32.52 -16.25 -42.82
N ALA A 376 -33.85 -16.14 -42.91
CA ALA A 376 -34.68 -15.72 -41.79
C ALA A 376 -34.46 -16.55 -40.50
N GLN A 377 -34.09 -17.83 -40.62
CA GLN A 377 -33.85 -18.74 -39.48
C GLN A 377 -32.46 -19.42 -39.49
N GLY A 378 -31.64 -19.16 -40.51
CA GLY A 378 -30.32 -19.78 -40.68
C GLY A 378 -29.19 -18.83 -40.28
N LEU A 379 -28.36 -19.27 -39.35
CA LEU A 379 -27.10 -18.64 -38.97
C LEU A 379 -25.91 -19.49 -39.42
N CYS A 380 -24.81 -18.83 -39.74
CA CYS A 380 -23.52 -19.44 -40.00
C CYS A 380 -22.42 -18.78 -39.16
N ILE A 381 -21.25 -19.39 -39.10
CA ILE A 381 -20.07 -18.96 -38.35
C ILE A 381 -19.03 -18.42 -39.34
N GLU A 382 -18.46 -17.28 -39.01
CA GLU A 382 -17.31 -16.67 -39.70
C GLU A 382 -16.03 -16.74 -38.87
N ASN A 383 -16.14 -16.45 -37.57
CA ASN A 383 -15.05 -16.53 -36.63
C ASN A 383 -15.51 -17.33 -35.41
N ASP A 384 -14.58 -18.09 -34.85
CA ASP A 384 -14.84 -19.01 -33.76
C ASP A 384 -13.57 -19.13 -32.91
N MET A 385 -13.63 -18.57 -31.71
CA MET A 385 -12.51 -18.54 -30.79
C MET A 385 -12.96 -19.18 -29.47
N ILE A 386 -12.42 -20.36 -29.17
CA ILE A 386 -12.62 -21.03 -27.89
C ILE A 386 -11.39 -20.85 -27.00
N ASN A 387 -11.58 -20.24 -25.83
CA ASN A 387 -10.60 -20.24 -24.74
C ASN A 387 -11.06 -21.27 -23.71
N VAL A 388 -10.15 -22.12 -23.24
CA VAL A 388 -10.45 -23.28 -22.40
C VAL A 388 -9.42 -23.37 -21.28
N ARG A 389 -9.87 -23.59 -20.05
CA ARG A 389 -9.01 -23.76 -18.88
C ARG A 389 -9.44 -24.96 -18.04
N ASN A 390 -8.47 -25.61 -17.42
CA ASN A 390 -8.72 -26.62 -16.38
C ASN A 390 -9.39 -25.95 -15.17
N VAL A 391 -10.25 -26.70 -14.47
CA VAL A 391 -10.95 -26.26 -13.26
C VAL A 391 -10.99 -27.39 -12.23
N SER A 392 -10.92 -27.07 -10.94
CA SER A 392 -11.13 -28.06 -9.87
C SER A 392 -12.63 -28.37 -9.70
N GLU A 393 -12.98 -29.49 -9.06
CA GLU A 393 -14.39 -29.76 -8.74
C GLU A 393 -15.02 -28.68 -7.84
N GLU A 394 -14.24 -28.12 -6.91
CA GLU A 394 -14.70 -27.08 -6.00
C GLU A 394 -14.99 -25.76 -6.74
N GLU A 395 -14.08 -25.34 -7.61
CA GLU A 395 -14.26 -24.14 -8.43
C GLU A 395 -15.41 -24.31 -9.44
N LEU A 396 -15.60 -25.52 -9.99
CA LEU A 396 -16.74 -25.84 -10.85
C LEU A 396 -18.08 -25.75 -10.09
N ARG A 397 -18.14 -26.24 -8.84
CA ARG A 397 -19.33 -26.11 -7.99
C ARG A 397 -19.63 -24.63 -7.70
N SER A 398 -18.61 -23.85 -7.35
CA SER A 398 -18.72 -22.41 -7.11
C SER A 398 -19.23 -21.65 -8.35
N TYR A 399 -18.67 -21.94 -9.53
CA TYR A 399 -19.13 -21.40 -10.81
C TYR A 399 -20.60 -21.73 -11.08
N THR A 400 -20.98 -23.00 -10.88
CA THR A 400 -22.35 -23.48 -11.13
C THR A 400 -23.37 -22.78 -10.22
N THR A 401 -23.06 -22.65 -8.92
CA THR A 401 -23.88 -21.88 -7.96
C THR A 401 -24.00 -20.42 -8.35
N THR A 402 -22.89 -19.79 -8.76
CA THR A 402 -22.88 -18.37 -9.19
C THR A 402 -23.76 -18.15 -10.43
N VAL A 403 -23.65 -19.01 -11.44
CA VAL A 403 -24.50 -18.94 -12.65
C VAL A 403 -25.97 -19.18 -12.30
N GLN A 404 -26.29 -20.15 -11.43
CA GLN A 404 -27.67 -20.42 -11.03
C GLN A 404 -28.28 -19.22 -10.28
N ASN A 405 -27.51 -18.57 -9.40
CA ASN A 405 -27.96 -17.37 -8.70
C ASN A 405 -28.20 -16.19 -9.67
N ALA A 406 -27.33 -16.01 -10.66
CA ALA A 406 -27.48 -14.97 -11.68
C ALA A 406 -28.66 -15.23 -12.66
N LEU A 407 -29.04 -16.49 -12.87
CA LEU A 407 -30.25 -16.87 -13.63
C LEU A 407 -31.55 -16.72 -12.82
N ASN A 408 -31.47 -16.85 -11.49
CA ASN A 408 -32.61 -16.71 -10.58
C ASN A 408 -32.89 -15.26 -10.16
N ALA A 409 -32.03 -14.31 -10.52
CA ALA A 409 -32.22 -12.90 -10.22
C ALA A 409 -33.41 -12.29 -11.00
N PRO A 410 -34.24 -11.42 -10.39
CA PRO A 410 -35.37 -10.81 -11.07
C PRO A 410 -34.91 -9.93 -12.25
N PRO A 411 -35.61 -9.95 -13.41
CA PRO A 411 -35.21 -9.19 -14.59
C PRO A 411 -35.40 -7.68 -14.35
N GLN A 412 -34.29 -6.99 -14.11
CA GLN A 412 -34.24 -5.52 -14.17
C GLN A 412 -34.26 -5.10 -15.65
N VAL A 413 -35.42 -4.66 -16.13
CA VAL A 413 -35.59 -4.15 -17.50
C VAL A 413 -34.89 -2.80 -17.62
N ASN A 414 -33.62 -2.83 -18.05
CA ASN A 414 -32.84 -1.63 -18.28
C ASN A 414 -33.22 -1.04 -19.66
N GLN A 415 -34.20 -0.13 -19.72
CA GLN A 415 -34.65 0.54 -20.95
C GLN A 415 -33.64 1.60 -21.48
N GLN A 416 -32.34 1.30 -21.45
CA GLN A 416 -31.28 2.19 -21.93
C GLN A 416 -30.19 1.46 -22.71
N ILE A 417 -30.59 0.83 -23.82
CA ILE A 417 -29.69 0.56 -24.94
C ILE A 417 -30.39 1.06 -26.20
N GLY A 418 -29.90 2.17 -26.76
CA GLY A 418 -30.52 2.84 -27.89
C GLY A 418 -30.51 1.97 -29.15
N GLN A 419 -31.63 1.97 -29.87
CA GLN A 419 -31.68 1.42 -31.22
C GLN A 419 -30.77 2.23 -32.14
N ILE A 420 -29.83 1.55 -32.80
CA ILE A 420 -29.05 2.14 -33.88
C ILE A 420 -29.94 2.16 -35.12
N THR A 421 -30.46 3.33 -35.48
CA THR A 421 -31.12 3.56 -36.77
C THR A 421 -30.38 4.65 -37.54
N ALA A 422 -30.11 4.36 -38.82
CA ALA A 422 -29.47 5.30 -39.73
C ALA A 422 -30.39 6.52 -40.02
N PRO A 423 -29.83 7.71 -40.29
CA PRO A 423 -30.63 8.92 -40.41
C PRO A 423 -31.47 8.93 -41.69
N SER A 424 -32.78 9.09 -41.55
CA SER A 424 -33.68 9.51 -42.62
C SER A 424 -34.21 10.92 -42.36
N VAL A 425 -34.21 11.74 -43.41
CA VAL A 425 -34.50 13.17 -43.38
C VAL A 425 -36.02 13.41 -43.38
N SER A 426 -36.53 14.30 -42.53
CA SER A 426 -37.80 15.02 -42.75
C SER A 426 -37.94 16.27 -41.86
N ASN A 427 -38.68 17.26 -42.35
CA ASN A 427 -38.73 18.63 -41.85
C ASN A 427 -39.84 18.89 -40.81
N ASN A 428 -39.70 20.00 -40.07
CA ASN A 428 -40.75 20.80 -39.37
C ASN A 428 -41.71 20.03 -38.44
N THR A 429 -41.75 20.30 -37.13
CA THR A 429 -42.36 21.54 -36.60
C THR A 429 -41.89 21.90 -35.19
N SER A 430 -42.05 23.18 -34.82
CA SER A 430 -41.70 23.77 -33.54
C SER A 430 -42.62 23.36 -32.38
N VAL A 431 -42.05 22.84 -31.28
CA VAL A 431 -42.67 22.90 -29.94
C VAL A 431 -41.62 23.23 -28.87
N ASN A 432 -42.02 24.16 -28.01
CA ASN A 432 -41.35 24.75 -26.86
C ASN A 432 -40.52 23.77 -25.99
N LEU A 433 -39.20 23.95 -25.88
CA LEU A 433 -38.29 23.10 -25.10
C LEU A 433 -37.93 23.76 -23.75
N GLY A 434 -38.85 23.70 -22.80
CA GLY A 434 -38.61 24.06 -21.41
C GLY A 434 -38.48 22.83 -20.52
N SER A 435 -37.30 22.65 -19.92
CA SER A 435 -36.94 21.62 -18.91
C SER A 435 -36.76 20.17 -19.39
N GLN A 436 -35.82 19.49 -18.74
CA GLN A 436 -35.50 18.05 -18.82
C GLN A 436 -35.02 17.52 -20.18
N VAL A 437 -33.78 17.87 -20.54
CA VAL A 437 -32.97 17.01 -21.41
C VAL A 437 -31.78 16.52 -20.60
N ALA A 438 -31.71 15.21 -20.34
CA ALA A 438 -30.49 14.55 -19.87
C ALA A 438 -29.50 14.50 -21.06
N GLN A 439 -28.83 15.63 -21.31
CA GLN A 439 -27.89 15.76 -22.42
C GLN A 439 -26.60 15.03 -22.06
N SER A 440 -26.11 14.21 -23.00
CA SER A 440 -24.74 13.68 -22.94
C SER A 440 -23.75 14.85 -22.76
N PRO A 441 -22.67 14.68 -21.97
CA PRO A 441 -21.59 15.66 -21.83
C PRO A 441 -21.12 16.26 -23.16
N VAL A 442 -21.07 15.45 -24.22
CA VAL A 442 -20.69 15.86 -25.58
C VAL A 442 -21.70 16.84 -26.19
N ALA A 443 -23.00 16.56 -26.05
CA ALA A 443 -24.07 17.41 -26.60
C ALA A 443 -24.12 18.79 -25.91
N MET A 444 -23.88 18.84 -24.59
CA MET A 444 -23.74 20.11 -23.88
C MET A 444 -22.49 20.87 -24.35
N GLY A 445 -21.37 20.17 -24.57
CA GLY A 445 -20.13 20.72 -25.10
C GLY A 445 -20.31 21.35 -26.48
N GLU A 446 -20.97 20.64 -27.39
CA GLU A 446 -21.29 21.14 -28.73
C GLU A 446 -22.22 22.35 -28.69
N LEU A 447 -23.24 22.33 -27.83
CA LEU A 447 -24.17 23.44 -27.67
C LEU A 447 -23.46 24.69 -27.13
N LEU A 448 -22.67 24.56 -26.05
CA LEU A 448 -21.93 25.69 -25.47
C LEU A 448 -20.88 26.22 -26.45
N SER A 449 -20.17 25.33 -27.14
CA SER A 449 -19.19 25.67 -28.17
C SER A 449 -19.80 26.47 -29.33
N ARG A 450 -21.03 26.13 -29.74
CA ARG A 450 -21.76 26.86 -30.79
C ARG A 450 -22.23 28.24 -30.32
N GLU A 451 -22.67 28.39 -29.07
CA GLU A 451 -23.19 29.67 -28.56
C GLU A 451 -22.11 30.67 -28.13
N THR A 452 -20.91 30.19 -27.77
CA THR A 452 -19.80 31.02 -27.26
C THR A 452 -18.70 31.26 -28.28
N ASN A 453 -18.76 30.63 -29.45
CA ASN A 453 -17.68 30.50 -30.44
C ASN A 453 -16.38 29.88 -29.89
N LEU A 454 -16.41 29.24 -28.71
CA LEU A 454 -15.28 28.46 -28.21
C LEU A 454 -15.01 27.24 -29.11
N ARG A 455 -13.76 26.79 -29.18
CA ARG A 455 -13.44 25.45 -29.68
C ARG A 455 -14.06 24.40 -28.74
N LEU A 456 -14.44 23.23 -29.28
CA LEU A 456 -15.19 22.22 -28.54
C LEU A 456 -14.49 21.79 -27.24
N GLU A 457 -13.16 21.63 -27.29
CA GLU A 457 -12.30 21.32 -26.13
C GLU A 457 -12.45 22.35 -24.98
N TRP A 458 -12.54 23.65 -25.29
CA TRP A 458 -12.68 24.72 -24.29
C TRP A 458 -14.12 24.82 -23.76
N ALA A 459 -15.11 24.54 -24.59
CA ALA A 459 -16.50 24.46 -24.14
C ALA A 459 -16.73 23.25 -23.21
N MET A 460 -16.16 22.09 -23.54
CA MET A 460 -16.19 20.91 -22.66
C MET A 460 -15.48 21.20 -21.32
N LYS A 461 -14.30 21.84 -21.36
CA LYS A 461 -13.58 22.23 -20.14
C LYS A 461 -14.38 23.22 -19.28
N CYS A 462 -15.06 24.18 -19.90
CA CYS A 462 -15.91 25.14 -19.20
C CYS A 462 -17.13 24.47 -18.51
N LEU A 463 -17.71 23.44 -19.13
CA LEU A 463 -18.77 22.63 -18.51
C LEU A 463 -18.24 21.78 -17.36
N GLU A 464 -17.10 21.11 -17.56
CA GLU A 464 -16.42 20.30 -16.54
C GLU A 464 -16.12 21.14 -15.29
N ASP A 465 -15.56 22.34 -15.47
CA ASP A 465 -15.24 23.29 -14.38
C ASP A 465 -16.47 23.85 -13.65
N ASN A 466 -17.67 23.71 -14.22
CA ASN A 466 -18.93 24.14 -13.64
C ASN A 466 -19.87 22.94 -13.37
N GLY A 467 -19.29 21.77 -13.06
CA GLY A 467 -20.05 20.59 -12.61
C GLY A 467 -21.04 20.04 -13.64
N TRP A 468 -20.74 20.23 -14.93
CA TRP A 468 -21.61 19.92 -16.08
C TRP A 468 -22.95 20.67 -16.10
N GLN A 469 -23.08 21.76 -15.34
CA GLN A 469 -24.27 22.62 -15.36
C GLN A 469 -24.15 23.66 -16.49
N TYR A 470 -24.96 23.47 -17.54
CA TYR A 470 -24.88 24.29 -18.76
C TYR A 470 -25.01 25.79 -18.51
N ASN A 471 -25.97 26.22 -17.69
CA ASN A 471 -26.21 27.64 -17.41
C ASN A 471 -25.08 28.26 -16.59
N ASP A 472 -24.51 27.52 -15.65
CA ASP A 472 -23.43 28.01 -14.79
C ASP A 472 -22.13 28.14 -15.60
N ALA A 473 -21.81 27.14 -16.43
CA ALA A 473 -20.71 27.20 -17.40
C ALA A 473 -20.81 28.43 -18.32
N LYS A 474 -21.99 28.64 -18.92
CA LYS A 474 -22.25 29.81 -19.79
C LYS A 474 -22.08 31.14 -19.04
N ASN A 475 -22.58 31.24 -17.81
CA ASN A 475 -22.44 32.43 -16.97
C ASN A 475 -21.00 32.67 -16.46
N ALA A 476 -20.22 31.60 -16.25
CA ALA A 476 -18.81 31.69 -15.89
C ALA A 476 -17.95 32.15 -17.08
N PHE A 477 -18.19 31.58 -18.26
CA PHE A 477 -17.55 32.03 -19.51
C PHE A 477 -17.80 33.52 -19.78
N LEU A 478 -19.05 33.99 -19.69
CA LEU A 478 -19.39 35.40 -19.95
C LEU A 478 -18.64 36.35 -18.99
N ARG A 479 -18.55 36.00 -17.69
CA ARG A 479 -17.78 36.77 -16.71
C ARG A 479 -16.27 36.80 -17.03
N LEU A 480 -15.69 35.67 -17.45
CA LEU A 480 -14.28 35.62 -17.85
C LEU A 480 -14.02 36.41 -19.14
N LEU A 481 -14.98 36.44 -20.06
CA LEU A 481 -14.92 37.21 -21.30
C LEU A 481 -14.95 38.72 -21.02
N GLU A 482 -15.86 39.19 -20.17
CA GLU A 482 -15.93 40.59 -19.71
C GLU A 482 -14.65 41.05 -19.00
N GLN A 483 -14.00 40.14 -18.25
CA GLN A 483 -12.73 40.40 -17.57
C GLN A 483 -11.50 40.32 -18.49
N GLY A 484 -11.65 39.93 -19.77
CA GLY A 484 -10.53 39.74 -20.70
C GLY A 484 -9.65 38.52 -20.39
N ASN A 485 -10.12 37.60 -19.54
CA ASN A 485 -9.37 36.44 -19.05
C ASN A 485 -9.48 35.19 -19.93
N VAL A 486 -10.24 35.24 -21.04
CA VAL A 486 -10.33 34.13 -22.01
C VAL A 486 -9.22 34.28 -23.06
N PRO A 487 -8.29 33.31 -23.19
CA PRO A 487 -7.20 33.43 -24.17
C PRO A 487 -7.75 33.37 -25.60
N PRO A 488 -7.21 34.15 -26.57
CA PRO A 488 -7.71 34.16 -27.95
C PRO A 488 -7.74 32.78 -28.63
N GLN A 489 -6.83 31.88 -28.24
CA GLN A 489 -6.70 30.51 -28.74
C GLN A 489 -7.89 29.59 -28.36
N ALA A 490 -8.72 30.02 -27.41
CA ALA A 490 -9.91 29.29 -27.00
C ALA A 490 -11.06 29.42 -28.01
N PHE A 491 -11.03 30.43 -28.87
CA PHE A 491 -12.05 30.68 -29.89
C PHE A 491 -11.76 29.93 -31.19
N ARG A 492 -12.82 29.69 -31.97
CA ARG A 492 -12.70 29.28 -33.37
C ARG A 492 -12.37 30.51 -34.21
N ASN A 493 -11.30 30.43 -35.02
CA ASN A 493 -10.91 31.45 -36.00
C ASN A 493 -12.00 31.69 -37.05
#